data_AF-A0A7C5EJ73-F1
#
_entry.id   AF-A0A7C5EJ73-F1
#
_cell.length_a   1.000
_cell.length_b   1.000
_cell.length_c   1.000
_cell.angle_alpha   90.00
_cell.angle_beta   90.00
_cell.angle_gamma   90.00
#
_symmetry.space_group_name_H-M   'P 1'
#
loop_
_entity.id
_entity.type
_entity.pdbx_description
1 polymer ?
#
loop_
_entity_poly.entity_id
_entity_poly.type
_entity_poly.pdbx_seq_one_letter_code
_entity_poly.pdbx_strand_id
1 'polypeptide(L)'
;RNGVKHGNGIFRFTNGDVYEGEFRYDAREGRGVYTFSDGTKYIGEFLRGQRHGKGRYIYSGGEEYVGEFRNGKKDGTGSCIYPDGRQMKGIWKEDRLIKLLEG
;
A
#
# COMPACT_ATOMS: atom_id res chain seq x y z
N ARG A 1 31.27 -2.67 -7.22
CA ARG A 1 30.67 -1.78 -8.27
C ARG A 1 29.24 -1.55 -7.83
N ASN A 2 28.94 -0.37 -7.27
CA ASN A 2 27.75 -0.15 -6.44
C ASN A 2 26.52 0.09 -7.32
N GLY A 3 25.85 -1.00 -7.70
CA GLY A 3 24.62 -1.01 -8.50
C GLY A 3 23.39 -0.65 -7.67
N VAL A 4 23.39 0.56 -7.12
CA VAL A 4 22.27 1.08 -6.34
C VAL A 4 21.06 1.26 -7.27
N LYS A 5 19.92 0.64 -6.97
CA LYS A 5 18.70 0.76 -7.76
C LYS A 5 18.19 2.20 -7.71
N HIS A 6 17.96 2.77 -8.89
CA HIS A 6 17.40 4.09 -9.10
C HIS A 6 16.48 4.08 -10.33
N GLY A 7 15.37 4.83 -10.27
CA GLY A 7 14.37 4.86 -11.35
C GLY A 7 13.34 3.73 -11.25
N ASN A 8 12.63 3.44 -12.34
CA ASN A 8 11.61 2.39 -12.35
C ASN A 8 12.22 0.99 -12.51
N GLY A 9 11.69 0.01 -11.81
CA GLY A 9 12.12 -1.37 -11.97
C GLY A 9 11.19 -2.38 -11.30
N ILE A 10 11.47 -3.65 -11.55
CA ILE A 10 10.79 -4.78 -10.90
C ILE A 10 11.80 -5.49 -9.99
N PHE A 11 11.42 -5.67 -8.74
CA PHE A 11 12.18 -6.47 -7.78
C PHE A 11 11.34 -7.64 -7.29
N ARG A 12 11.86 -8.85 -7.48
CA ARG A 12 11.27 -10.10 -7.00
C ARG A 12 12.01 -10.52 -5.74
N PHE A 13 11.27 -10.64 -4.66
CA PHE A 13 11.78 -11.06 -3.37
C PHE A 13 11.84 -12.60 -3.31
N THR A 14 12.72 -13.14 -2.47
CA THR A 14 12.89 -14.59 -2.29
C THR A 14 11.66 -15.26 -1.66
N ASN A 15 10.84 -14.50 -0.92
CA ASN A 15 9.58 -14.95 -0.36
C ASN A 15 8.42 -14.98 -1.39
N GLY A 16 8.68 -14.66 -2.66
CA GLY A 16 7.68 -14.64 -3.72
C GLY A 16 6.97 -13.30 -3.91
N ASP A 17 7.21 -12.31 -3.03
CA ASP A 17 6.64 -10.98 -3.22
C ASP A 17 7.28 -10.28 -4.44
N VAL A 18 6.54 -9.36 -5.05
CA VAL A 18 6.98 -8.60 -6.22
C VAL A 18 6.69 -7.13 -5.99
N TYR A 19 7.71 -6.29 -6.16
CA TYR A 19 7.54 -4.84 -6.27
C TYR A 19 7.82 -4.39 -7.69
N GLU A 20 6.95 -3.54 -8.21
CA GLU A 20 7.12 -2.84 -9.48
C GLU A 20 6.91 -1.34 -9.22
N GLY A 21 7.92 -0.53 -9.48
CA GLY A 21 7.79 0.91 -9.27
C GLY A 21 9.13 1.62 -9.15
N GLU A 22 9.05 2.82 -8.62
CA GLU A 22 10.18 3.71 -8.46
C GLU A 22 11.12 3.27 -7.32
N PHE A 23 12.42 3.41 -7.54
CA PHE A 23 13.48 3.19 -6.56
C PHE A 23 14.33 4.45 -6.40
N ARG A 24 14.77 4.70 -5.16
CA ARG A 24 15.76 5.72 -4.83
C ARG A 24 16.68 5.18 -3.74
N TYR A 25 17.98 5.09 -4.05
CA TYR A 25 19.00 4.58 -3.13
C TYR A 25 18.68 3.19 -2.57
N ASP A 26 18.33 2.24 -3.46
CA ASP A 26 17.89 0.86 -3.11
C ASP A 26 16.58 0.76 -2.30
N ALA A 27 15.95 1.88 -1.93
CA ALA A 27 14.65 1.90 -1.31
C ALA A 27 13.53 2.08 -2.35
N ARG A 28 12.38 1.47 -2.09
CA ARG A 28 11.12 1.78 -2.80
C ARG A 28 10.71 3.20 -2.42
N GLU A 29 10.45 4.04 -3.40
CA GLU A 29 10.19 5.47 -3.26
C GLU A 29 9.17 5.86 -4.33
N GLY A 30 8.36 6.92 -4.15
CA GLY A 30 7.44 7.35 -5.20
C GLY A 30 6.29 6.37 -5.41
N ARG A 31 5.79 6.21 -6.65
CA ARG A 31 4.66 5.30 -6.92
C ARG A 31 5.11 3.88 -7.24
N GLY A 32 4.34 2.91 -6.76
CA GLY A 32 4.58 1.51 -7.09
C GLY A 32 3.42 0.58 -6.77
N VAL A 33 3.61 -0.66 -7.20
CA VAL A 33 2.75 -1.81 -6.95
C VAL A 33 3.56 -2.84 -6.17
N TYR A 34 3.04 -3.26 -5.02
CA TYR A 34 3.59 -4.37 -4.25
C TYR A 34 2.58 -5.51 -4.23
N THR A 35 2.92 -6.62 -4.87
CA THR A 35 2.13 -7.85 -4.86
C THR A 35 2.76 -8.80 -3.85
N PHE A 36 2.01 -9.15 -2.83
CA PHE A 36 2.40 -10.15 -1.85
C PHE A 36 2.17 -11.55 -2.44
N SER A 37 2.97 -12.51 -1.98
CA SER A 37 2.90 -13.92 -2.36
C SER A 37 1.54 -14.57 -2.04
N ASP A 38 0.79 -14.04 -1.08
CA ASP A 38 -0.57 -14.47 -0.73
C ASP A 38 -1.65 -13.92 -1.69
N GLY A 39 -1.27 -13.13 -2.70
CA GLY A 39 -2.17 -12.51 -3.67
C GLY A 39 -2.66 -11.12 -3.28
N THR A 40 -2.41 -10.67 -2.04
CA THR A 40 -2.68 -9.29 -1.61
C THR A 40 -1.87 -8.31 -2.45
N LYS A 41 -2.41 -7.12 -2.70
CA LYS A 41 -1.73 -6.08 -3.49
C LYS A 41 -1.83 -4.72 -2.82
N TYR A 42 -0.76 -3.95 -2.88
CA TYR A 42 -0.77 -2.52 -2.59
C TYR A 42 -0.40 -1.73 -3.83
N ILE A 43 -1.17 -0.68 -4.12
CA ILE A 43 -0.94 0.25 -5.22
C ILE A 43 -0.96 1.65 -4.62
N GLY A 44 0.17 2.34 -4.62
CA GLY A 44 0.22 3.65 -3.97
C GLY A 44 1.62 4.22 -3.85
N GLU A 45 1.75 5.17 -2.93
CA GLU A 45 3.01 5.86 -2.68
C GLU A 45 3.89 5.10 -1.68
N PHE A 46 5.19 5.19 -1.89
CA PHE A 46 6.23 4.63 -1.04
C PHE A 46 7.19 5.73 -0.60
N LEU A 47 7.60 5.68 0.66
CA LEU A 47 8.62 6.55 1.22
C LEU A 47 9.60 5.70 2.02
N ARG A 48 10.88 5.69 1.62
CA ARG A 48 11.93 4.91 2.30
C ARG A 48 11.55 3.43 2.51
N GLY A 49 10.98 2.82 1.48
CA GLY A 49 10.60 1.40 1.52
C GLY A 49 9.26 1.09 2.17
N GLN A 50 8.54 2.07 2.71
CA GLN A 50 7.26 1.87 3.39
C GLN A 50 6.10 2.44 2.60
N ARG A 51 4.93 1.81 2.69
CA ARG A 51 3.67 2.38 2.18
C ARG A 51 3.42 3.73 2.86
N HIS A 52 3.12 4.75 2.08
CA HIS A 52 2.95 6.12 2.53
C HIS A 52 1.91 6.84 1.65
N GLY A 53 1.49 8.05 2.03
CA GLY A 53 0.64 8.89 1.19
C GLY A 53 -0.68 8.20 0.82
N LYS A 54 -1.16 8.40 -0.41
CA LYS A 54 -2.38 7.75 -0.88
C LYS A 54 -2.07 6.36 -1.42
N GLY A 55 -2.95 5.41 -1.12
CA GLY A 55 -2.86 4.07 -1.69
C GLY A 55 -4.16 3.28 -1.63
N ARG A 56 -4.14 2.17 -2.36
CA ARG A 56 -5.17 1.13 -2.39
C ARG A 56 -4.53 -0.20 -1.98
N TYR A 57 -5.07 -0.83 -0.96
CA TYR A 57 -4.65 -2.14 -0.46
C TYR A 57 -5.77 -3.14 -0.72
N ILE A 58 -5.52 -4.10 -1.58
CA ILE A 58 -6.47 -5.12 -2.06
C ILE A 58 -6.09 -6.42 -1.39
N TYR A 59 -6.89 -6.87 -0.43
CA TYR A 59 -6.68 -8.14 0.26
C TYR A 59 -6.99 -9.30 -0.68
N SER A 60 -6.32 -10.44 -0.49
CA SER A 60 -6.58 -11.66 -1.27
C SER A 60 -8.04 -12.15 -1.19
N GLY A 61 -8.74 -11.83 -0.09
CA GLY A 61 -10.18 -12.09 0.09
C GLY A 61 -11.12 -11.11 -0.63
N GLY A 62 -10.60 -10.15 -1.39
CA GLY A 62 -11.38 -9.18 -2.16
C GLY A 62 -11.84 -7.94 -1.40
N GLU A 63 -11.67 -7.89 -0.06
CA GLU A 63 -11.78 -6.62 0.66
C GLU A 63 -10.71 -5.65 0.16
N GLU A 64 -11.02 -4.36 0.15
CA GLU A 64 -10.07 -3.33 -0.20
C GLU A 64 -10.09 -2.19 0.81
N TYR A 65 -8.94 -1.54 0.98
CA TYR A 65 -8.83 -0.26 1.64
C TYR A 65 -8.28 0.78 0.68
N VAL A 66 -8.97 1.90 0.52
CA VAL A 66 -8.51 3.07 -0.25
C VAL A 66 -8.40 4.25 0.69
N GLY A 67 -7.19 4.79 0.88
CA GLY A 67 -6.99 5.87 1.82
C GLY A 67 -5.53 6.26 2.02
N GLU A 68 -5.29 6.91 3.14
CA GLU A 68 -3.97 7.40 3.52
C GLU A 68 -3.17 6.36 4.32
N PHE A 69 -1.86 6.34 4.07
CA PHE A 69 -0.90 5.48 4.72
C PHE A 69 0.24 6.28 5.34
N ARG A 70 0.71 5.84 6.51
CA ARG A 70 1.91 6.36 7.17
C ARG A 70 2.68 5.22 7.81
N ASN A 71 3.97 5.13 7.53
CA ASN A 71 4.86 4.09 8.04
C ASN A 71 4.29 2.67 7.86
N GLY A 72 3.73 2.41 6.68
CA GLY A 72 3.14 1.10 6.38
C GLY A 72 1.72 0.88 6.91
N LYS A 73 1.15 1.77 7.71
CA LYS A 73 -0.16 1.60 8.34
C LYS A 73 -1.22 2.52 7.74
N LYS A 74 -2.49 2.14 7.79
CA LYS A 74 -3.62 3.03 7.51
C LYS A 74 -3.60 4.18 8.54
N ASP A 75 -3.47 5.42 8.10
CA ASP A 75 -3.38 6.61 8.96
C ASP A 75 -3.88 7.83 8.19
N GLY A 76 -5.01 8.40 8.60
CA GLY A 76 -5.72 9.45 7.88
C GLY A 76 -7.12 9.02 7.40
N THR A 77 -7.65 9.68 6.39
CA THR A 77 -8.98 9.36 5.86
C THR A 77 -8.91 8.17 4.91
N GLY A 78 -9.86 7.26 5.02
CA GLY A 78 -9.95 6.12 4.09
C GLY A 78 -11.27 5.38 4.13
N SER A 79 -11.45 4.50 3.15
CA SER A 79 -12.65 3.68 2.96
C SER A 79 -12.27 2.21 2.89
N CYS A 80 -12.90 1.36 3.71
CA CYS A 80 -12.93 -0.09 3.47
C CYS A 80 -14.07 -0.39 2.50
N ILE A 81 -13.80 -1.18 1.45
CA ILE A 81 -14.76 -1.63 0.44
C ILE A 81 -14.82 -3.15 0.54
N TYR A 82 -16.01 -3.70 0.76
CA TYR A 82 -16.23 -5.13 0.88
C TYR A 82 -16.62 -5.75 -0.47
N PRO A 83 -16.41 -7.07 -0.67
CA PRO A 83 -16.78 -7.75 -1.91
C PRO A 83 -18.27 -7.61 -2.28
N ASP A 84 -19.15 -7.42 -1.29
CA ASP A 84 -20.58 -7.18 -1.49
C ASP A 84 -20.94 -5.73 -1.88
N GLY A 85 -19.92 -4.88 -2.06
CA GLY A 85 -20.06 -3.48 -2.45
C GLY A 85 -20.30 -2.52 -1.28
N ARG A 86 -20.48 -3.01 -0.05
CA ARG A 86 -20.58 -2.13 1.13
C ARG A 86 -19.28 -1.35 1.32
N GLN A 87 -19.42 -0.11 1.76
CA GLN A 87 -18.28 0.75 2.03
C GLN A 87 -18.38 1.36 3.43
N MET A 88 -17.27 1.39 4.15
CA MET A 88 -17.14 2.09 5.42
C MET A 88 -16.07 3.16 5.32
N LYS A 89 -16.50 4.42 5.34
CA LYS A 89 -15.62 5.58 5.35
C LYS A 89 -15.28 5.97 6.78
N GLY A 90 -14.04 6.36 7.04
CA GLY A 90 -13.62 6.71 8.38
C GLY A 90 -12.26 7.37 8.46
N ILE A 91 -11.95 7.85 9.67
CA ILE A 91 -10.62 8.30 10.08
C ILE A 91 -9.90 7.13 10.75
N TRP A 92 -8.71 6.81 10.25
CA TRP A 92 -7.88 5.71 10.67
C TRP A 92 -6.62 6.20 11.38
N LYS A 93 -6.16 5.45 12.37
CA LYS A 93 -4.89 5.68 13.06
C LYS A 93 -4.23 4.35 13.37
N GLU A 94 -3.04 4.14 12.84
CA GLU A 94 -2.26 2.91 13.05
C GLU A 94 -3.08 1.63 12.81
N ASP A 95 -3.70 1.53 11.64
CA ASP A 95 -4.57 0.42 11.22
C ASP A 95 -5.90 0.28 11.99
N ARG A 96 -6.19 1.18 12.94
CA ARG A 96 -7.44 1.20 13.70
C ARG A 96 -8.38 2.29 13.19
N LEU A 97 -9.65 1.94 13.01
CA LEU A 97 -10.71 2.91 12.78
C LEU A 97 -10.98 3.69 14.06
N ILE A 98 -10.80 5.01 14.02
CA ILE A 98 -11.00 5.92 15.15
C ILE A 98 -12.39 6.57 15.08
N LYS A 99 -12.87 6.87 13.88
CA LYS A 99 -14.16 7.52 13.68
C LYS A 99 -14.79 7.07 12.37
N LEU A 100 -16.03 6.60 12.42
CA LEU A 100 -16.86 6.43 11.23
C LEU A 100 -17.29 7.79 10.70
N LEU A 101 -17.15 7.96 9.38
CA LEU A 101 -17.73 9.07 8.63
C LEU A 101 -18.93 8.50 7.89
N GLU A 102 -20.08 8.51 8.55
CA GLU A 102 -21.34 8.17 7.87
C GLU A 102 -21.61 9.21 6.77
N GLY A 103 -22.19 8.73 5.67
CA GLY A 103 -22.72 9.53 4.58
C GLY A 103 -24.18 9.16 4.36
#